data_AF-A0A9D8DM35-F1
#
_entry.id   AF-A0A9D8DM35-F1
#
_cell.length_a   1.000
_cell.length_b   1.000
_cell.length_c   1.000
_cell.angle_alpha   90.00
_cell.angle_beta   90.00
_cell.angle_gamma   90.00
#
_symmetry.space_group_name_H-M   'P 1'
#
loop_
_entity.id
_entity.type
_entity.pdbx_description
1 polymer ?
#
loop_
_entity_poly.entity_id
_entity_poly.type
_entity_poly.pdbx_seq_one_letter_code
_entity_poly.pdbx_strand_id
1 'polypeptide(L)' 'MRPTVEDVLGVLRQELDLDEGELSVSSSAEDVEFWDSLGHLRVCMALESRFVVQIPLDVVETLTSVGAILEFLDAESTR' A
#
# COMPACT_ATOMS: atom_id res chain seq x y z
N MET A 1 15.43 -0.75 5.84
CA MET A 1 15.40 -0.16 4.48
C MET A 1 14.19 0.74 4.45
N ARG A 2 14.31 1.99 4.00
CA ARG A 2 13.15 2.90 3.95
C ARG A 2 12.30 2.56 2.73
N PRO A 3 10.98 2.37 2.88
CA PRO A 3 10.09 2.21 1.73
C PRO A 3 10.13 3.47 0.88
N THR A 4 10.28 3.32 -0.43
CA THR A 4 10.09 4.45 -1.35
C THR A 4 8.68 4.44 -1.91
N VAL A 5 8.24 5.60 -2.40
CA VAL A 5 6.96 5.73 -3.11
C VAL A 5 6.90 4.74 -4.28
N GLU A 6 8.00 4.59 -5.01
CA GLU A 6 8.10 3.69 -6.16
C GLU A 6 7.98 2.21 -5.75
N ASP A 7 8.57 1.81 -4.62
CA ASP A 7 8.41 0.44 -4.09
C ASP A 7 6.95 0.14 -3.74
N VAL A 8 6.30 1.04 -3.01
CA VAL A 8 4.89 0.86 -2.60
C VAL A 8 3.99 0.82 -3.84
N LEU A 9 4.12 1.81 -4.73
CA LEU A 9 3.37 1.82 -5.99
C LEU A 9 3.62 0.56 -6.83
N GLY A 10 4.85 0.03 -6.83
CA GLY A 10 5.17 -1.23 -7.51
C GLY A 10 4.43 -2.44 -6.94
N VAL A 11 4.38 -2.56 -5.61
CA VAL A 11 3.61 -3.63 -4.93
C VAL A 11 2.12 -3.48 -5.21
N LEU A 12 1.57 -2.26 -5.11
CA LEU A 12 0.16 -2.02 -5.37
C LEU A 12 -0.20 -2.36 -6.83
N ARG A 13 0.59 -1.93 -7.80
CA ARG A 13 0.37 -2.27 -9.22
C ARG A 13 0.40 -3.76 -9.46
N GLN A 14 1.33 -4.47 -8.82
CA GLN A 14 1.45 -5.91 -8.97
C GLN A 14 0.26 -6.67 -8.35
N GLU A 15 -0.22 -6.26 -7.17
CA GLU A 15 -1.33 -6.93 -6.49
C GLU A 15 -2.71 -6.55 -7.07
N LEU A 16 -2.83 -5.32 -7.58
CA LEU A 16 -4.06 -4.78 -8.16
C LEU A 16 -4.14 -4.92 -9.69
N ASP A 17 -3.12 -5.51 -10.32
CA ASP A 17 -3.02 -5.70 -11.79
C ASP A 17 -3.17 -4.38 -12.56
N LEU A 18 -2.50 -3.31 -12.09
CA LEU A 18 -2.56 -1.97 -12.66
C LEU A 18 -1.34 -1.65 -13.52
N ASP A 19 -1.56 -0.90 -14.59
CA ASP A 19 -0.48 -0.41 -15.46
C ASP A 19 0.36 0.71 -14.83
N GLU A 20 1.58 0.87 -15.36
CA GLU A 20 2.47 1.98 -15.01
C GLU A 20 1.86 3.32 -15.45
N GLY A 21 1.32 4.08 -14.49
CA GLY A 21 0.73 5.40 -14.70
C GLY A 21 -0.70 5.53 -14.19
N GLU A 22 -1.40 4.41 -13.98
CA GLU A 22 -2.77 4.38 -13.43
C GLU A 22 -2.79 4.77 -11.93
N LEU A 23 -1.69 4.49 -11.23
CA LEU A 23 -1.56 4.74 -9.79
C LEU A 23 -0.52 5.82 -9.50
N SER A 24 -0.91 6.82 -8.71
CA SER A 24 -0.05 7.92 -8.23
C SER A 24 -0.01 7.97 -6.71
N VAL A 25 0.96 8.70 -6.14
CA VAL A 25 1.09 8.88 -4.69
C VAL A 25 -0.12 9.56 -4.03
N SER A 26 -0.86 10.35 -4.82
CA SER A 26 -2.10 11.00 -4.41
C SER A 26 -3.34 10.14 -4.64
N SER A 27 -3.21 8.98 -5.27
CA SER A 27 -4.34 8.07 -5.52
C SER A 27 -4.76 7.39 -4.22
N SER A 28 -6.07 7.24 -4.08
CA SER A 28 -6.69 6.52 -2.97
C SER A 28 -7.44 5.30 -3.48
N ALA A 29 -7.77 4.37 -2.59
CA ALA A 29 -8.57 3.18 -2.87
C ALA A 29 -9.94 3.53 -3.47
N GLU A 30 -10.49 4.70 -3.13
CA GLU A 30 -11.72 5.21 -3.72
C GLU A 30 -11.58 5.65 -5.19
N ASP A 31 -10.39 6.11 -5.61
CA ASP A 31 -10.12 6.53 -6.98
C ASP A 31 -9.83 5.32 -7.90
N VAL A 32 -9.49 4.18 -7.32
CA VAL A 32 -8.96 3.01 -8.01
C VAL A 32 -9.96 1.87 -7.91
N GLU A 33 -10.70 1.61 -8.99
CA GLU A 33 -11.74 0.56 -9.03
C GLU A 33 -11.23 -0.83 -8.62
N PHE A 34 -9.99 -1.17 -8.99
CA PHE A 34 -9.35 -2.44 -8.66
C PHE A 34 -8.97 -2.56 -7.17
N TRP A 35 -8.93 -1.45 -6.44
CA TRP A 35 -8.61 -1.40 -5.02
C TRP A 35 -9.87 -1.64 -4.15
N ASP A 36 -10.54 -2.76 -4.39
CA ASP A 36 -11.62 -3.30 -3.55
C ASP A 36 -11.08 -3.81 -2.19
N SER A 37 -11.99 -4.16 -1.26
CA SER A 37 -11.71 -4.90 -0.02
C SER A 37 -10.67 -6.03 -0.16
N LEU A 38 -10.77 -6.87 -1.20
CA LEU A 38 -9.85 -7.99 -1.40
C LEU A 38 -8.50 -7.53 -1.96
N GLY A 39 -8.50 -6.56 -2.88
CA GLY A 39 -7.27 -5.95 -3.40
C GLY A 39 -6.50 -5.25 -2.28
N HIS A 40 -7.20 -4.54 -1.41
CA HIS A 40 -6.64 -3.86 -0.26
C HIS A 40 -5.96 -4.83 0.73
N LEU A 41 -6.62 -5.95 1.05
CA LEU A 41 -6.02 -6.99 1.89
C LEU A 41 -4.77 -7.59 1.26
N ARG A 42 -4.80 -7.90 -0.04
CA ARG A 42 -3.63 -8.45 -0.76
C ARG A 42 -2.45 -7.49 -0.75
N VAL A 43 -2.70 -6.21 -1.00
CA VAL A 43 -1.71 -5.14 -0.90
C VAL A 43 -1.10 -5.12 0.50
N CYS A 44 -1.92 -5.08 1.56
CA CYS A 44 -1.41 -5.07 2.93
C CYS A 44 -0.55 -6.30 3.24
N MET A 45 -1.00 -7.49 2.89
CA MET A 45 -0.24 -8.73 3.09
C MET A 45 1.09 -8.73 2.31
N ALA A 46 1.09 -8.21 1.09
CA ALA A 46 2.30 -8.09 0.28
C ALA A 46 3.29 -7.10 0.91
N LEU A 47 2.80 -5.96 1.42
CA LEU A 47 3.61 -4.97 2.14
C LEU A 47 4.18 -5.54 3.44
N GLU A 48 3.37 -6.24 4.24
CA GLU A 48 3.81 -6.94 5.45
C GLU A 48 4.96 -7.90 5.17
N SER A 49 4.82 -8.73 4.13
CA SER A 49 5.85 -9.68 3.71
C SER A 49 7.10 -9.00 3.16
N ARG A 50 6.94 -7.94 2.36
CA ARG A 50 8.03 -7.21 1.70
C ARG A 50 8.87 -6.41 2.70
N PHE A 51 8.22 -5.74 3.64
CA PHE A 51 8.85 -4.85 4.60
C PHE A 51 9.05 -5.51 5.97
N VAL A 52 8.56 -6.73 6.15
CA VAL A 52 8.62 -7.50 7.41
C VAL A 52 7.98 -6.71 8.55
N VAL A 53 6.81 -6.12 8.28
CA VAL A 53 6.01 -5.34 9.22
C VAL A 53 4.71 -6.06 9.54
N GLN A 54 4.03 -5.66 10.61
CA GLN A 54 2.67 -6.11 10.91
C GLN A 54 1.70 -4.94 10.78
N ILE A 55 0.71 -5.07 9.90
CA ILE A 55 -0.34 -4.08 9.67
C ILE A 55 -1.61 -4.60 10.37
N PRO A 56 -1.98 -4.04 11.54
CA PRO A 56 -3.21 -4.44 12.21
C PRO A 56 -4.44 -4.04 11.39
N LEU A 57 -5.53 -4.79 11.51
CA LEU A 57 -6.78 -4.56 10.75
C LEU A 57 -7.34 -3.15 10.93
N ASP A 58 -7.31 -2.58 12.14
CA ASP A 58 -7.70 -1.17 12.37
C ASP A 58 -6.88 -0.18 11.52
N VAL A 59 -5.60 -0.49 11.28
CA VAL A 59 -4.74 0.35 10.43
C VAL A 59 -5.06 0.08 8.97
N VAL A 60 -5.24 -1.18 8.55
CA VAL A 60 -5.68 -1.54 7.19
C VAL A 60 -6.88 -0.68 6.76
N GLU A 61 -7.92 -0.57 7.61
CA GLU A 61 -9.09 0.27 7.31
C GLU A 61 -8.77 1.77 7.11
N THR A 62 -7.65 2.24 7.63
CA THR A 62 -7.18 3.63 7.47
C THR A 62 -6.13 3.80 6.36
N LEU A 63 -5.52 2.72 5.88
CA LEU A 63 -4.49 2.72 4.83
C LEU A 63 -5.10 2.81 3.43
N THR A 64 -6.16 3.58 3.26
CA THR A 64 -6.92 3.71 2.01
C THR A 64 -6.24 4.60 0.97
N SER A 65 -5.03 5.10 1.23
CA SER A 65 -4.28 5.92 0.29
C SER A 65 -2.81 5.54 0.28
N VAL A 66 -2.15 5.72 -0.87
CA VAL A 66 -0.70 5.45 -0.99
C VAL A 66 0.11 6.25 0.03
N GLY A 67 -0.27 7.51 0.27
CA GLY A 67 0.35 8.36 1.30
C GLY A 67 0.26 7.77 2.71
N ALA A 68 -0.93 7.30 3.12
CA ALA A 68 -1.14 6.70 4.43
C ALA A 68 -0.28 5.44 4.63
N ILE A 69 -0.20 4.60 3.59
CA ILE A 69 0.65 3.40 3.59
C ILE A 69 2.12 3.78 3.77
N LEU A 70 2.60 4.78 3.03
CA LEU A 70 3.98 5.24 3.12
C LEU A 70 4.31 5.78 4.52
N GLU A 71 3.43 6.61 5.09
CA GLU A 71 3.61 7.14 6.44
C GLU A 71 3.67 6.02 7.48
N PHE A 72 2.79 5.02 7.38
CA PHE A 72 2.81 3.87 8.27
C PHE A 72 4.11 3.07 8.15
N LEU A 73 4.53 2.75 6.92
CA LEU A 73 5.74 1.98 6.69
C LEU A 73 7.02 2.74 7.08
N ASP A 74 7.06 4.07 6.91
CA ASP A 74 8.17 4.90 7.37
C ASP A 74 8.26 4.94 8.90
N ALA A 75 7.11 5.03 9.58
CA ALA A 75 7.03 4.96 11.03
C ALA A 75 7.55 3.62 11.59
N GLU A 76 7.22 2.49 10.93
CA GLU A 76 7.70 1.17 11.32
C GLU A 76 9.18 0.95 10.94
N SER A 77 9.66 1.50 9.83
CA SER A 77 11.09 1.42 9.42
C SER A 77 12.04 2.15 10.39
N THR A 78 11.51 3.09 11.17
CA THR A 78 12.25 3.86 12.18
C THR A 78 12.37 3.15 13.54
N ARG A 79 11.70 2.00 13.72
CA ARG A 79 11.76 1.22 14.98
C ARG A 79 12.87 0.17 15.03
#